data_AF-A0A977L2H3-F1
#
_entry.id   AF-A0A977L2H3-F1
#
_cell.length_a   1.000
_cell.length_b   1.000
_cell.length_c   1.000
_cell.angle_alpha   90.00
_cell.angle_beta   90.00
_cell.angle_gamma   90.00
#
_symmetry.space_group_name_H-M   'P 1'
#
loop_
_entity.id
_entity.type
_entity.pdbx_description
1 polymer ?
#
loop_
_entity_poly.entity_id
_entity_poly.type
_entity_poly.pdbx_seq_one_letter_code
_entity_poly.pdbx_strand_id
1 'polypeptide(L)'
;MMKIPTAQTAPRQNDSPTPDSYDPHIIPAETAARKEHEGDHFKHLDQHPAGSESIDTTSGFTVDKEGLVDNFSIEPEMYYEKPGDVPEQKHKITKQD
;
A
#
# COMPACT_ATOMS: atom_id res chain seq x y z
N MET A 1 20.04 -43.45 10.20
CA MET A 1 19.90 -42.04 9.81
C MET A 1 18.52 -41.84 9.17
N MET A 2 17.52 -41.34 9.91
CA MET A 2 16.21 -40.98 9.37
C MET A 2 16.32 -39.65 8.64
N LYS A 3 16.01 -39.62 7.34
CA LYS A 3 15.88 -38.40 6.55
C LYS A 3 14.55 -37.74 6.92
N ILE A 4 14.61 -36.52 7.44
CA ILE A 4 13.46 -35.67 7.73
C ILE A 4 12.91 -35.18 6.37
N PRO A 5 11.64 -35.37 6.03
CA PRO A 5 11.09 -34.80 4.82
C PRO A 5 10.94 -33.28 5.01
N THR A 6 11.65 -32.51 4.18
CA THR A 6 11.45 -31.07 4.06
C THR A 6 10.01 -30.83 3.62
N ALA A 7 9.18 -30.30 4.53
CA ALA A 7 7.84 -29.86 4.20
C ALA A 7 7.96 -28.72 3.18
N GLN A 8 7.59 -29.01 1.94
CA GLN A 8 7.45 -27.99 0.90
C GLN A 8 6.23 -27.17 1.27
N THR A 9 6.47 -26.02 1.90
CA THR A 9 5.44 -25.02 2.22
C THR A 9 4.74 -24.64 0.92
N ALA A 10 3.49 -25.08 0.76
CA ALA A 10 2.63 -24.62 -0.33
C ALA A 10 2.50 -23.09 -0.25
N PRO A 11 2.54 -22.37 -1.38
CA PRO A 11 2.32 -20.94 -1.37
C PRO A 11 0.93 -20.67 -0.80
N ARG A 12 0.85 -19.80 0.22
CA ARG A 12 -0.44 -19.34 0.73
C ARG A 12 -1.16 -18.63 -0.41
N GLN A 13 -2.41 -18.98 -0.65
CA GLN A 13 -3.23 -18.24 -1.60
C GLN A 13 -3.49 -16.86 -1.00
N ASN A 14 -2.80 -15.85 -1.53
CA ASN A 14 -3.07 -14.45 -1.22
C ASN A 14 -4.37 -14.05 -1.91
N ASP A 15 -5.48 -14.29 -1.21
CA ASP A 15 -6.81 -13.80 -1.58
C ASP A 15 -6.87 -12.30 -1.29
N SER A 16 -6.22 -11.50 -2.14
CA SER A 16 -6.54 -10.07 -2.19
C SER A 16 -8.01 -9.95 -2.58
N PRO A 17 -8.85 -9.20 -1.83
CA PRO A 17 -10.27 -9.04 -2.15
C PRO A 17 -10.49 -8.25 -3.45
N THR A 18 -9.43 -7.70 -4.05
CA THR A 18 -9.47 -6.95 -5.30
C THR A 18 -8.93 -7.78 -6.48
N PRO A 19 -9.61 -7.76 -7.64
CA PRO A 19 -9.17 -8.52 -8.82
C PRO A 19 -7.78 -8.06 -9.30
N ASP A 20 -7.02 -8.98 -9.90
CA ASP A 20 -5.64 -8.75 -10.38
C ASP A 20 -5.56 -7.98 -11.69
N SER A 21 -6.67 -7.85 -12.40
CA SER A 21 -6.77 -7.00 -13.58
C SER A 21 -8.12 -6.28 -13.63
N TYR A 22 -8.19 -5.26 -14.47
CA TYR A 22 -9.44 -4.58 -14.78
C TYR A 22 -10.41 -5.49 -15.56
N ASP A 23 -9.91 -6.43 -16.35
CA ASP A 23 -10.71 -7.51 -16.96
C ASP A 23 -10.63 -8.76 -16.07
N PRO A 24 -11.76 -9.23 -15.49
CA PRO A 24 -11.77 -10.42 -14.64
C PRO A 24 -11.32 -11.71 -15.35
N HIS A 25 -11.38 -11.77 -16.68
CA HIS A 25 -11.08 -12.99 -17.44
C HIS A 25 -9.66 -13.01 -18.00
N ILE A 26 -8.91 -11.92 -17.88
CA ILE A 26 -7.57 -11.77 -18.44
C ILE A 26 -6.63 -11.29 -17.34
N ILE A 27 -5.59 -12.07 -17.06
CA ILE A 27 -4.48 -11.61 -16.22
C ILE A 27 -3.29 -11.37 -17.16
N PRO A 28 -2.76 -10.13 -17.25
CA PRO A 28 -1.58 -9.87 -18.04
C PRO A 28 -0.39 -10.73 -17.58
N ALA A 29 0.45 -11.15 -18.52
CA ALA A 29 1.62 -11.97 -18.21
C ALA A 29 2.57 -11.27 -17.22
N GLU A 30 2.69 -9.95 -17.30
CA GLU A 30 3.47 -9.13 -16.37
C GLU A 30 2.91 -9.20 -14.94
N THR A 31 1.60 -8.99 -14.76
CA THR A 31 0.94 -9.05 -13.45
C THR A 31 1.06 -10.44 -12.83
N ALA A 32 0.91 -11.50 -13.62
CA ALA A 32 1.09 -12.86 -13.16
C ALA A 32 2.53 -13.13 -12.67
N ALA A 33 3.53 -12.71 -13.44
CA ALA A 33 4.94 -12.87 -13.08
C ALA A 33 5.31 -12.04 -11.83
N ARG A 34 4.81 -10.80 -11.73
CA ARG A 34 5.01 -9.95 -10.55
C ARG A 34 4.36 -10.55 -9.30
N LYS A 35 3.14 -11.08 -9.41
CA LYS A 35 2.48 -11.75 -8.28
C LYS A 35 3.28 -12.94 -7.76
N GLU A 36 3.88 -13.73 -8.65
CA GLU A 36 4.76 -14.84 -8.26
C GLU A 36 6.04 -14.34 -7.56
N HIS A 37 6.65 -13.26 -8.09
CA HIS A 37 7.89 -12.72 -7.56
C HIS A 37 7.73 -11.93 -6.25
N GLU A 38 6.67 -11.13 -6.14
CA GLU A 38 6.40 -10.24 -4.99
C GLU A 38 5.66 -10.96 -3.86
N GLY A 39 4.90 -12.02 -4.15
CA GLY A 39 4.23 -12.85 -3.16
C GLY A 39 3.30 -12.05 -2.24
N ASP A 40 3.63 -12.01 -0.95
CA ASP A 40 2.84 -11.31 0.08
C ASP A 40 2.93 -9.78 -0.05
N HIS A 41 3.96 -9.27 -0.72
CA HIS A 41 4.13 -7.84 -0.98
C HIS A 41 3.38 -7.36 -2.22
N PHE A 42 2.80 -8.27 -3.02
CA PHE A 42 2.06 -7.91 -4.22
C PHE A 42 0.88 -7.00 -3.88
N LYS A 43 0.79 -5.84 -4.54
CA LYS A 43 -0.22 -4.77 -4.28
C LYS A 43 -0.16 -4.10 -2.91
N HIS A 44 0.93 -4.24 -2.16
CA HIS A 44 1.08 -3.59 -0.86
C HIS A 44 2.13 -2.48 -0.94
N LEU A 45 1.80 -1.33 -0.37
CA LEU A 45 2.79 -0.26 -0.14
C LEU A 45 3.55 -0.51 1.14
N ASP A 46 4.84 -0.19 1.11
CA ASP A 46 5.63 -0.08 2.33
C ASP A 46 5.07 1.05 3.19
N GLN A 47 4.86 0.76 4.47
CA GLN A 47 4.40 1.76 5.44
C GLN A 47 5.60 2.39 6.10
N HIS A 48 5.61 3.73 6.18
CA HIS A 48 6.58 4.42 7.02
C HIS A 48 6.41 3.98 8.49
N PRO A 49 7.50 3.55 9.16
CA PRO A 49 7.40 3.02 10.51
C PRO A 49 6.94 4.08 11.50
N ALA A 50 5.88 3.76 12.25
CA ALA A 50 5.32 4.65 13.26
C ALA A 50 6.38 5.06 14.29
N GLY A 51 6.54 6.36 14.49
CA GLY A 51 7.52 6.92 15.43
C GLY A 51 8.96 6.97 14.90
N SER A 52 9.18 6.73 13.62
CA SER A 52 10.49 6.98 12.99
C SER A 52 10.76 8.47 12.86
N GLU A 53 11.99 8.87 13.18
CA GLU A 53 12.53 10.23 12.98
C GLU A 53 12.87 10.51 11.49
N SER A 54 12.74 9.51 10.62
CA SER A 54 12.97 9.68 9.18
C SER A 54 11.79 10.35 8.48
N ILE A 55 12.06 11.07 7.39
CA ILE A 55 11.01 11.71 6.57
C ILE A 55 10.10 10.63 5.97
N ASP A 56 8.78 10.79 6.12
CA ASP A 56 7.81 9.98 5.41
C ASP A 56 7.76 10.38 3.94
N THR A 57 8.16 9.45 3.09
CA THR A 57 8.15 9.59 1.62
C THR A 57 7.09 8.72 0.97
N THR A 58 6.33 7.96 1.77
CA THR A 58 5.41 6.92 1.31
C THR A 58 3.95 7.38 1.23
N SER A 59 3.59 8.42 1.98
CA SER A 59 2.21 8.92 2.07
C SER A 59 1.60 9.35 0.74
N GLY A 60 2.41 9.78 -0.23
CA GLY A 60 1.97 10.18 -1.57
C GLY A 60 1.77 9.04 -2.57
N PHE A 61 2.12 7.81 -2.20
CA PHE A 61 1.97 6.67 -3.08
C PHE A 61 0.57 6.07 -2.97
N THR A 62 0.05 5.65 -4.12
CA THR A 62 -1.17 4.84 -4.21
C THR A 62 -0.92 3.65 -5.13
N VAL A 63 -1.67 2.56 -4.93
CA VAL A 63 -1.55 1.35 -5.76
C VAL A 63 -2.86 1.08 -6.47
N ASP A 64 -2.78 0.80 -7.76
CA ASP A 64 -3.95 0.50 -8.59
C ASP A 64 -4.42 -0.96 -8.45
N LYS A 65 -5.39 -1.37 -9.29
CA LYS A 65 -5.92 -2.74 -9.26
C LYS A 65 -4.93 -3.80 -9.75
N GLU A 66 -3.93 -3.43 -10.54
CA GLU A 66 -2.94 -4.34 -11.11
C GLU A 66 -1.64 -4.35 -10.29
N GLY A 67 -1.55 -3.51 -9.25
CA GLY A 67 -0.37 -3.40 -8.40
C GLY A 67 0.66 -2.40 -8.91
N LEU A 68 0.29 -1.47 -9.79
CA LEU A 68 1.14 -0.37 -10.24
C LEU A 68 1.09 0.78 -9.22
N VAL A 69 2.26 1.35 -8.94
CA VAL A 69 2.41 2.44 -7.96
C VAL A 69 2.33 3.78 -8.68
N ASP A 70 1.39 4.61 -8.27
CA ASP A 70 1.27 6.00 -8.68
C ASP A 70 1.83 6.93 -7.59
N ASN A 71 2.61 7.94 -7.99
CA ASN A 71 3.18 8.95 -7.09
C ASN A 71 2.43 10.28 -7.24
N PHE A 72 1.62 10.62 -6.25
CA PHE A 72 0.96 11.91 -6.16
C PHE A 72 1.69 12.82 -5.17
N SER A 73 1.96 14.06 -5.58
CA SER A 73 2.56 15.05 -4.70
C SER A 73 1.57 15.44 -3.60
N ILE A 74 1.96 15.24 -2.34
CA ILE A 74 1.24 15.74 -1.17
C ILE A 74 1.88 17.05 -0.73
N GLU A 75 1.06 18.06 -0.49
CA GLU A 75 1.53 19.31 0.07
C GLU A 75 1.95 19.11 1.54
N PRO A 76 3.18 19.50 1.92
CA PRO A 76 3.60 19.43 3.31
C PRO A 76 2.79 20.40 4.16
N GLU A 77 2.71 20.12 5.46
CA GLU A 77 2.10 21.07 6.39
C GLU A 77 2.90 22.38 6.40
N MET A 78 2.21 23.50 6.17
CA MET A 78 2.80 24.83 6.29
C MET A 78 3.21 25.09 7.74
N TYR A 79 4.41 25.61 7.97
CA TYR A 79 4.81 26.06 9.31
C TYR A 79 4.00 27.29 9.72
N TYR A 80 3.36 27.24 10.89
CA TYR A 80 2.69 28.40 11.50
C TYR A 80 3.41 28.79 12.79
N GLU A 81 3.86 30.04 12.88
CA GLU A 81 4.55 30.55 14.08
C GLU A 81 3.57 31.18 15.09
N LYS A 82 2.34 31.52 14.68
CA LYS A 82 1.35 32.23 15.52
C LYS A 82 -0.04 31.57 15.48
N PRO A 83 -0.77 31.54 16.61
CA PRO A 83 -2.13 31.02 16.64
C PRO A 83 -3.07 31.93 15.82
N GLY A 84 -3.70 31.39 14.79
CA GLY A 84 -4.63 32.12 13.91
C GLY A 84 -4.56 31.76 12.43
N ASP A 85 -3.46 31.12 12.00
CA ASP A 85 -3.20 30.81 10.58
C ASP A 85 -3.77 29.46 10.11
N VAL A 86 -4.55 28.76 10.95
CA VAL A 86 -5.15 27.48 10.58
C VAL A 86 -6.38 27.74 9.71
N PRO A 87 -6.44 27.25 8.45
CA PRO A 87 -7.69 27.29 7.70
C PRO A 87 -8.72 26.41 8.41
N GLU A 88 -9.88 27.00 8.74
CA GLU A 88 -11.01 26.42 9.46
C GLU A 88 -11.57 25.10 8.86
N GLN A 89 -11.07 24.70 7.69
CA GLN A 89 -11.56 23.57 6.90
C GLN A 89 -11.10 22.19 7.38
N LYS A 90 -10.04 22.07 8.21
CA LYS A 90 -9.69 20.77 8.83
C LYS A 90 -10.68 20.34 9.93
N HIS A 91 -11.59 21.23 10.38
CA HIS A 91 -12.48 21.00 11.53
C HIS A 91 -13.90 20.52 11.20
N LYS A 92 -14.21 20.16 9.94
CA LYS A 92 -15.55 19.67 9.55
C LYS A 92 -15.54 18.29 8.90
N ILE A 93 -14.96 17.28 9.54
CA ILE A 93 -15.23 15.87 9.18
C ILE A 93 -15.30 14.96 10.42
N THR A 94 -15.92 15.40 11.52
CA THR A 94 -16.40 14.49 12.58
C THR A 94 -17.42 15.16 13.50
N LYS A 95 -18.67 15.31 13.04
CA LYS A 95 -19.90 15.32 13.85
C LYS A 95 -20.97 14.69 12.96
N GLN A 96 -21.21 13.39 13.12
CA GLN A 96 -22.42 12.83 13.76
C GLN A 96 -23.72 13.39 13.16
N ASP A 97 -24.36 12.55 12.34
CA ASP A 97 -25.78 12.21 12.44
C ASP A 97 -25.91 10.68 12.30
#